data_AF-A0A7W1E1J8-F1
#
_entry.id   AF-A0A7W1E1J8-F1
#
_cell.length_a   1.000
_cell.length_b   1.000
_cell.length_c   1.000
_cell.angle_alpha   90.00
_cell.angle_beta   90.00
_cell.angle_gamma   90.00
#
_symmetry.space_group_name_H-M   'P 1'
#
loop_
_entity.id
_entity.type
_entity.pdbx_description
1 polymer ?
#
loop_
_entity_poly.entity_id
_entity_poly.type
_entity_poly.pdbx_seq_one_letter_code
_entity_poly.pdbx_strand_id
1 'polypeptide(L)'
;MVEVDSAAAETVDVLIERAGAAVARQALTMLGGAYGRRVVVVAGKGNNGGDGRAAARRLARRGVKVTVLDAGACGDRLPVADLVVDAAYGTGFRGTY
;
A
#
# COMPACT_ATOMS: atom_id res chain seq x y z
N MET A 1 14.70 11.47 3.49
CA MET A 1 14.21 10.09 3.27
C MET A 1 15.10 9.31 2.31
N VAL A 2 15.54 9.88 1.18
CA VAL A 2 16.55 9.28 0.28
C VAL A 2 17.84 8.87 1.01
N GLU A 3 18.28 9.63 2.01
CA GLU A 3 19.44 9.27 2.85
C GLU A 3 19.20 8.09 3.79
N VAL A 4 17.96 7.89 4.26
CA VAL A 4 17.64 6.80 5.21
C VAL A 4 17.61 5.45 4.48
N ASP A 5 17.10 5.43 3.25
CA ASP A 5 17.07 4.22 2.42
C ASP A 5 18.46 3.85 1.89
N SER A 6 19.36 4.84 1.72
CA SER A 6 20.73 4.62 1.24
C SER A 6 21.69 4.18 2.35
N ALA A 7 21.33 4.38 3.62
CA ALA A 7 22.11 3.99 4.81
C ALA A 7 21.64 2.66 5.44
N ALA A 8 20.58 2.04 4.91
CA ALA A 8 20.05 0.80 5.44
C ALA A 8 20.97 -0.39 5.09
N ALA A 9 21.33 -1.20 6.10
CA ALA A 9 22.07 -2.45 5.91
C ALA A 9 21.23 -3.57 5.25
N GLU A 10 19.93 -3.32 5.05
CA GLU A 10 18.95 -4.27 4.54
C GLU A 10 18.57 -3.95 3.10
N THR A 11 18.17 -4.96 2.33
CA THR A 11 17.72 -4.74 0.95
C THR A 11 16.40 -3.95 0.92
N VAL A 12 16.18 -3.21 -0.17
CA VAL A 12 14.95 -2.44 -0.40
C VAL A 12 13.70 -3.31 -0.23
N ASP A 13 13.75 -4.58 -0.64
CA ASP A 13 12.65 -5.53 -0.47
C ASP A 13 12.29 -5.79 0.99
N VAL A 14 13.28 -5.86 1.90
CA VAL A 14 13.03 -6.02 3.33
C VAL A 14 12.33 -4.79 3.91
N LEU A 15 12.76 -3.59 3.50
CA LEU A 15 12.13 -2.34 3.90
C LEU A 15 10.68 -2.27 3.40
N ILE A 16 10.44 -2.64 2.15
CA ILE A 16 9.09 -2.70 1.56
C ILE A 16 8.17 -3.65 2.35
N GLU A 17 8.67 -4.85 2.68
CA GLU A 17 7.90 -5.83 3.43
C GLU A 17 7.60 -5.37 4.86
N ARG A 18 8.51 -4.61 5.49
CA ARG A 18 8.30 -4.01 6.81
C ARG A 18 7.29 -2.85 6.76
N ALA A 19 7.42 -1.95 5.79
CA ALA A 19 6.50 -0.84 5.58
C ALA A 19 5.08 -1.37 5.29
N GLY A 20 4.95 -2.32 4.36
CA GLY A 20 3.69 -2.98 4.07
C GLY A 20 3.07 -3.69 5.28
N ALA A 21 3.90 -4.25 6.18
CA ALA A 21 3.41 -4.82 7.44
C ALA A 21 2.82 -3.75 8.37
N ALA A 22 3.49 -2.60 8.49
CA ALA A 22 2.99 -1.48 9.29
C ALA A 22 1.67 -0.93 8.74
N VAL A 23 1.59 -0.72 7.42
CA VAL A 23 0.36 -0.27 6.75
C VAL A 23 -0.80 -1.25 6.97
N ALA A 24 -0.56 -2.55 6.78
CA ALA A 24 -1.60 -3.57 7.00
C ALA A 24 -2.10 -3.60 8.45
N ARG A 25 -1.21 -3.44 9.45
CA ARG A 25 -1.62 -3.35 10.86
C ARG A 25 -2.50 -2.13 11.10
N GLN A 26 -2.08 -0.96 10.61
CA GLN A 26 -2.84 0.27 10.80
C GLN A 26 -4.20 0.21 10.13
N ALA A 27 -4.28 -0.33 8.91
CA ALA A 27 -5.54 -0.52 8.20
C ALA A 27 -6.52 -1.41 8.98
N LEU A 28 -6.05 -2.51 9.59
CA LEU A 28 -6.90 -3.37 10.42
C LEU A 28 -7.39 -2.68 11.68
N THR A 29 -6.54 -1.86 12.31
CA THR A 29 -6.94 -1.02 13.46
C THR A 29 -8.06 -0.06 13.06
N MET A 30 -7.91 0.63 11.93
CA MET A 30 -8.93 1.56 11.42
C MET A 30 -10.25 0.87 11.07
N LEU A 31 -10.20 -0.33 10.51
CA LEU A 31 -11.37 -1.12 10.15
C LEU A 31 -12.08 -1.79 11.35
N GLY A 32 -11.43 -1.82 12.53
CA GLY A 32 -11.92 -2.50 13.72
C GLY A 32 -12.01 -4.03 13.58
N GLY A 33 -11.32 -4.62 12.60
CA GLY A 33 -11.41 -6.04 12.27
C GLY A 33 -11.19 -6.32 10.78
N ALA A 34 -11.13 -7.59 10.41
CA ALA A 34 -10.81 -8.02 9.04
C ALA A 34 -11.99 -8.62 8.27
N TYR A 35 -12.87 -9.35 8.95
CA TYR A 35 -13.91 -10.14 8.30
C TYR A 35 -14.94 -9.26 7.58
N GLY A 36 -15.22 -9.59 6.31
CA GLY A 36 -16.18 -8.87 5.48
C GLY A 36 -15.73 -7.48 5.02
N ARG A 37 -14.53 -7.02 5.42
CA ARG A 37 -14.02 -5.70 5.06
C ARG A 37 -13.50 -5.67 3.63
N ARG A 38 -13.66 -4.53 2.97
CA ARG A 38 -13.20 -4.26 1.61
C ARG A 38 -12.17 -3.14 1.63
N VAL A 39 -11.00 -3.40 1.08
CA VAL A 39 -9.93 -2.40 0.95
C VAL A 39 -9.55 -2.24 -0.50
N VAL A 40 -9.47 -0.99 -0.96
CA VAL A 40 -8.86 -0.66 -2.26
C VAL A 40 -7.46 -0.13 -1.99
N VAL A 41 -6.47 -0.67 -2.69
CA VAL A 41 -5.09 -0.18 -2.66
C VAL A 41 -4.76 0.37 -4.04
N VAL A 42 -4.49 1.66 -4.12
CA VAL A 42 -4.01 2.30 -5.35
C VAL A 42 -2.50 2.30 -5.29
N ALA A 43 -1.83 1.50 -6.12
CA ALA A 43 -0.39 1.26 -6.04
C ALA A 43 0.31 1.73 -7.32
N GLY A 44 1.31 2.59 -7.18
CA GLY A 44 2.17 2.97 -8.31
C GLY A 44 3.30 1.98 -8.57
N LYS A 45 4.18 2.38 -9.50
CA LYS A 45 5.33 1.56 -9.93
C LYS A 45 6.54 1.56 -8.99
N GLY A 46 6.66 2.57 -8.11
CA GLY A 46 7.82 2.73 -7.23
C GLY A 46 7.72 1.97 -5.90
N ASN A 47 8.67 2.24 -5.00
CA ASN A 47 8.75 1.60 -3.66
C ASN A 47 7.46 1.78 -2.86
N ASN A 48 6.84 2.96 -2.88
CA ASN A 48 5.56 3.20 -2.21
C ASN A 48 4.46 2.23 -2.70
N GLY A 49 4.39 1.99 -4.00
CA GLY A 49 3.48 1.00 -4.56
C GLY A 49 3.86 -0.44 -4.17
N GLY A 50 5.16 -0.70 -3.99
CA GLY A 50 5.66 -1.92 -3.37
C GLY A 50 5.09 -2.12 -1.96
N ASP A 51 5.14 -1.09 -1.12
CA ASP A 51 4.61 -1.08 0.25
C ASP A 51 3.10 -1.38 0.23
N GLY A 52 2.36 -0.70 -0.66
CA GLY A 52 0.94 -0.92 -0.87
C GLY A 52 0.61 -2.37 -1.26
N ARG A 53 1.36 -2.95 -2.21
CA ARG A 53 1.19 -4.36 -2.61
C ARG A 53 1.56 -5.32 -1.47
N ALA A 54 2.58 -5.02 -0.70
CA ALA A 54 2.97 -5.81 0.48
C ALA A 54 1.91 -5.75 1.59
N ALA A 55 1.26 -4.60 1.79
CA ALA A 55 0.13 -4.43 2.69
C ALA A 55 -1.10 -5.21 2.18
N ALA A 56 -1.43 -5.09 0.89
CA ALA A 56 -2.53 -5.81 0.25
C ALA A 56 -2.45 -7.32 0.48
N ARG A 57 -1.27 -7.93 0.25
CA ARG A 57 -1.03 -9.36 0.50
C ARG A 57 -1.27 -9.77 1.96
N ARG A 58 -0.98 -8.90 2.91
CA ARG A 58 -1.16 -9.17 4.35
C ARG A 58 -2.61 -9.03 4.77
N LEU A 59 -3.30 -7.99 4.27
CA LEU A 59 -4.73 -7.78 4.50
C LEU A 59 -5.55 -8.94 3.92
N ALA A 60 -5.25 -9.38 2.70
CA ALA A 60 -5.90 -10.53 2.08
C ALA A 60 -5.72 -11.81 2.91
N ARG A 61 -4.51 -12.06 3.42
CA ARG A 61 -4.22 -13.19 4.33
C ARG A 61 -5.00 -13.13 5.66
N ARG A 62 -5.52 -11.97 6.04
CA ARG A 62 -6.37 -11.78 7.23
C ARG A 62 -7.88 -11.83 6.93
N GLY A 63 -8.26 -12.11 5.68
CA GLY A 63 -9.67 -12.24 5.28
C GLY A 63 -10.33 -10.95 4.79
N VAL A 64 -9.54 -9.88 4.58
CA VAL A 64 -10.03 -8.65 3.94
C VAL A 64 -10.15 -8.89 2.43
N LYS A 65 -11.25 -8.45 1.82
CA LYS A 65 -11.39 -8.41 0.36
C LYS A 65 -10.59 -7.22 -0.18
N VAL A 66 -9.44 -7.48 -0.78
CA VAL A 66 -8.55 -6.43 -1.29
C VAL A 66 -8.63 -6.32 -2.81
N THR A 67 -8.78 -5.11 -3.33
CA THR A 67 -8.62 -4.79 -4.75
C THR A 67 -7.41 -3.90 -4.92
N VAL A 68 -6.44 -4.31 -5.74
CA VAL A 68 -5.26 -3.49 -6.06
C VAL A 68 -5.47 -2.87 -7.43
N LEU A 69 -5.34 -1.55 -7.51
CA LEU A 69 -5.40 -0.78 -8.75
C LEU A 69 -4.03 -0.21 -9.07
N ASP A 70 -3.63 -0.24 -10.34
CA ASP A 70 -2.44 0.47 -10.79
C ASP A 70 -2.76 1.97 -10.85
N ALA A 71 -1.95 2.79 -10.15
CA ALA A 71 -2.14 4.24 -10.12
C ALA A 71 -2.09 4.90 -11.51
N GLY A 72 -1.31 4.35 -12.44
CA GLY A 72 -1.19 4.85 -13.81
C GLY A 72 -2.32 4.43 -14.74
N ALA A 73 -3.14 3.46 -14.33
CA ALA A 73 -4.32 2.99 -15.08
C ALA A 73 -5.64 3.17 -14.30
N CYS A 74 -5.57 3.81 -13.14
CA CYS A 74 -6.72 4.13 -12.30
C CYS A 74 -7.57 5.20 -12.98
N GLY A 75 -8.84 4.89 -13.27
CA GLY A 75 -9.81 5.88 -13.74
C GLY A 75 -10.34 6.77 -12.61
N ASP A 76 -11.31 7.64 -12.93
CA ASP A 76 -11.84 8.65 -12.00
C ASP A 76 -12.71 8.11 -10.85
N ARG A 77 -12.96 6.80 -10.83
CA ARG A 77 -13.82 6.16 -9.83
C ARG A 77 -13.15 4.95 -9.23
N LEU A 78 -13.09 4.95 -7.90
CA LEU A 78 -12.67 3.78 -7.14
C LEU A 78 -13.86 2.83 -6.91
N PRO A 79 -13.61 1.51 -6.84
CA PRO A 79 -14.61 0.55 -6.35
C PRO A 79 -15.05 0.89 -4.93
N VAL A 80 -16.24 0.41 -4.54
CA VAL A 80 -16.73 0.56 -3.16
C VAL A 80 -15.77 -0.14 -2.19
N ALA A 81 -15.26 0.63 -1.23
CA ALA A 81 -14.35 0.17 -0.20
C ALA A 81 -14.77 0.73 1.16
N ASP A 82 -14.41 0.00 2.21
CA ASP A 82 -14.53 0.47 3.59
C ASP A 82 -13.28 1.29 4.01
N LEU A 83 -12.16 1.10 3.30
CA LEU A 83 -10.93 1.88 3.43
C LEU A 83 -10.16 1.90 2.10
N VAL A 84 -9.54 3.04 1.79
CA VAL A 84 -8.61 3.19 0.66
C VAL A 84 -7.20 3.40 1.20
N VAL A 85 -6.23 2.67 0.63
CA VAL A 85 -4.79 2.88 0.87
C VAL A 85 -4.20 3.54 -0.36
N ASP A 86 -3.74 4.77 -0.19
CA ASP A 86 -2.97 5.49 -1.21
C ASP A 86 -1.50 5.08 -1.12
N ALA A 87 -1.08 4.34 -2.14
CA ALA A 87 0.29 3.93 -2.39
C ALA A 87 0.71 4.32 -3.83
N ALA A 88 0.08 5.36 -4.39
CA ALA A 88 0.26 5.75 -5.78
C ALA A 88 1.66 6.32 -6.03
N TYR A 89 2.01 7.35 -5.27
CA TYR A 89 3.26 8.08 -5.46
C TYR A 89 3.93 8.34 -4.11
N GLY A 90 5.24 8.12 -4.05
CA GLY A 90 6.04 8.34 -2.84
C GLY A 90 6.84 9.64 -2.91
N THR A 91 7.71 9.83 -1.92
CA THR A 91 8.56 11.03 -1.79
C THR A 91 9.55 11.25 -2.94
N GLY A 92 9.82 10.22 -3.75
CA GLY A 92 10.66 10.30 -4.94
C GLY A 92 9.93 10.66 -6.23
N PHE A 93 8.62 10.93 -6.21
CA PHE A 93 7.87 11.25 -7.41
C PHE A 93 8.30 12.59 -8.02
N ARG A 94 8.41 12.61 -9.36
CA ARG A 94 8.69 13.80 -10.17
C ARG A 94 7.69 13.83 -11.32
N GLY A 95 6.69 14.71 -11.23
CA GLY A 95 5.61 14.86 -12.21
C GLY A 95 4.53 15.81 -11.72
N THR A 96 3.55 16.10 -12.58
CA THR A 96 2.34 16.87 -12.25
C THR A 96 1.14 15.91 -12.13
N TYR A 97 0.34 16.07 -11.09
CA TYR A 97 -0.89 15.30 -10.85
C TYR A 97 -2.07 15.89 -11.61
#